data_AF-A0A0Q7D8H7-F1
#
_entry.id   AF-A0A0Q7D8H7-F1
#
_cell.length_a   1.000
_cell.length_b   1.000
_cell.length_c   1.000
_cell.angle_alpha   90.00
_cell.angle_beta   90.00
_cell.angle_gamma   90.00
#
_symmetry.space_group_name_H-M   'P 1'
#
loop_
_entity.id
_entity.type
_entity.pdbx_description
1 polymer ?
#
loop_
_entity_poly.entity_id
_entity_poly.type
_entity_poly.pdbx_seq_one_letter_code
_entity_poly.pdbx_strand_id
1 'polypeptide(L)'
;MGPAPQWEAYEDPSDFQEALVLHIRRHGENVSRLHKALKQGRDVVDVRTLYDWVNGVLAPRSATSFRVLAAIERRYDLPDGYFRAKLPHSGRMVTSKVRSRLSAVERRRLAWHLPDDFERLPKARQEEVLSWVRTVIMAGGTDYRRYQIGALQQRFSIRFSSGVGALSFPPAPDLEARLMDEGRREYGRPLATQAAPALIDAEARDLVVFKTSTLTTRGRARSGVWNRETADQKMEHFGLLFGALTACPESDVRGYGAPLRSLTFALLAFPAVWDWYLTWREGRRGFFTRWEEEMLLVAAAITRRDTGWLRQSSHLANHLRPIEGLVTAQEVKDAHRDWEGVCDGMHRHALMRAKEIERVARIHRDPFEPILPILQADSPLAEYRKITEEVRRWRPDRRRFPIAAAEATRSFLMLRLALHLGLRQKNLRQLLVAPKGHSPTPERQLESLKRGELRWSARDTAWEVLVPAAAFKNAGSTFFRKSPFRLLLPDLDGLYEEIETYLASDRAVLLKGREDPGSLFVKTMKANCVSAEYDSTPFYQAWRLTIERHGIFNPYTGRGAIAGLLPHGPHNVRDVLATHVLKQTGSYEQASYAIQDTPSTIAEHYGRFLPQDKAAMAAQVLNQVWAV
;
A
#
# COMPACT_ATOMS: atom_id res chain seq x y z
N MET A 1 23.96 -33.56 37.04
CA MET A 1 24.67 -32.37 37.53
C MET A 1 25.67 -31.94 36.49
N GLY A 2 25.74 -30.65 36.19
CA GLY A 2 26.71 -30.09 35.25
C GLY A 2 28.04 -29.72 35.91
N PRO A 3 29.08 -29.42 35.13
CA PRO A 3 30.35 -28.89 35.64
C PRO A 3 30.16 -27.54 36.32
N ALA A 4 30.84 -27.29 37.44
CA ALA A 4 30.90 -25.97 38.06
C ALA A 4 31.66 -24.98 37.15
N PRO A 5 31.31 -23.67 37.16
CA PRO A 5 32.06 -22.66 36.43
C PRO A 5 33.47 -22.50 37.01
N GLN A 6 34.47 -22.33 36.14
CA GLN A 6 35.87 -22.07 36.51
C GLN A 6 36.09 -20.63 36.99
N TRP A 7 35.18 -19.70 36.65
CA TRP A 7 35.17 -18.31 37.11
C TRP A 7 33.74 -17.76 37.19
N GLU A 8 33.48 -16.86 38.13
CA GLU A 8 32.14 -16.33 38.40
C GLU A 8 31.81 -15.07 37.59
N ALA A 9 32.75 -14.12 37.49
CA ALA A 9 32.54 -12.86 36.79
C ALA A 9 32.77 -13.00 35.28
N TYR A 10 31.79 -12.59 34.46
CA TYR A 10 31.90 -12.55 33.00
C TYR A 10 31.05 -11.43 32.42
N GLU A 11 31.44 -10.90 31.26
CA GLU A 11 30.59 -10.02 30.46
C GLU A 11 29.66 -10.86 29.60
N ASP A 12 28.35 -10.58 29.66
CA ASP A 12 27.33 -11.35 28.95
C ASP A 12 27.25 -10.94 27.46
N PRO A 13 27.66 -11.81 26.51
CA PRO A 13 27.65 -11.46 25.09
C PRO A 13 26.23 -11.32 24.55
N SER A 14 26.01 -10.41 23.60
CA SER A 14 24.70 -10.23 22.98
C SER A 14 24.38 -11.28 21.90
N ASP A 15 25.39 -11.90 21.27
CA ASP A 15 25.21 -12.93 20.23
C ASP A 15 25.25 -14.35 20.79
N PHE A 16 24.40 -15.23 20.25
CA PHE A 16 24.33 -16.64 20.63
C PHE A 16 25.67 -17.38 20.49
N GLN A 17 26.42 -17.13 19.41
CA GLN A 17 27.69 -17.83 19.19
C GLN A 17 28.67 -17.50 20.32
N GLU A 18 28.87 -16.21 20.58
CA GLU A 18 29.80 -15.74 21.60
C GLU A 18 29.38 -16.23 22.99
N ALA A 19 28.09 -16.18 23.31
CA ALA A 19 27.57 -16.71 24.56
C ALA A 19 27.77 -18.23 24.70
N LEU A 20 27.56 -19.00 23.62
CA LEU A 20 27.78 -20.46 23.65
C LEU A 20 29.27 -20.79 23.83
N VAL A 21 30.16 -20.08 23.13
CA VAL A 21 31.61 -20.25 23.28
C VAL A 21 32.07 -19.88 24.69
N LEU A 22 31.56 -18.78 25.22
CA LEU A 22 31.83 -18.32 26.58
C LEU A 22 31.48 -19.40 27.60
N HIS A 23 30.25 -19.91 27.59
CA HIS A 23 29.81 -20.87 28.61
C HIS A 23 30.46 -22.25 28.46
N ILE A 24 30.76 -22.70 27.24
CA ILE A 24 31.56 -23.92 27.06
C ILE A 24 32.94 -23.77 27.72
N ARG A 25 33.61 -22.62 27.51
CA ARG A 25 34.93 -22.35 28.09
C ARG A 25 34.86 -22.13 29.60
N ARG A 26 33.89 -21.35 30.07
CA ARG A 26 33.66 -21.05 31.49
C ARG A 26 33.49 -22.30 32.32
N HIS A 27 32.95 -23.36 31.75
CA HIS A 27 32.76 -24.63 32.45
C HIS A 27 33.85 -25.67 32.14
N GLY A 28 34.98 -25.26 31.54
CA GLY A 28 36.12 -26.15 31.24
C GLY A 28 35.81 -27.25 30.21
N GLU A 29 34.77 -27.05 29.41
CA GLU A 29 34.32 -28.02 28.41
C GLU A 29 34.84 -27.71 27.01
N ASN A 30 34.67 -28.67 26.11
CA ASN A 30 34.81 -28.48 24.67
C ASN A 30 33.61 -29.12 23.97
N VAL A 31 33.44 -28.87 22.67
CA VAL A 31 32.29 -29.36 21.90
C VAL A 31 32.12 -30.88 22.01
N SER A 32 33.21 -31.64 21.99
CA SER A 32 33.17 -33.10 22.10
C SER A 32 32.66 -33.58 23.47
N ARG A 33 33.09 -32.94 24.57
CA ARG A 33 32.62 -33.23 25.94
C ARG A 33 31.15 -32.85 26.11
N LEU A 34 30.76 -31.66 25.65
CA LEU A 34 29.37 -31.20 25.67
C LEU A 34 28.46 -32.15 24.89
N HIS A 35 28.87 -32.55 23.68
CA HIS A 35 28.13 -33.49 22.84
C HIS A 35 27.95 -34.85 23.52
N LYS A 36 28.99 -35.39 24.15
CA LYS A 36 28.91 -36.66 24.90
C LYS A 36 27.93 -36.56 26.07
N ALA A 37 27.93 -35.44 26.79
CA ALA A 37 26.98 -35.18 27.87
C ALA A 37 25.53 -35.06 27.37
N LEU A 38 25.31 -34.38 26.24
CA LEU A 38 23.99 -34.25 25.62
C LEU A 38 23.45 -35.59 25.09
N LYS A 39 24.32 -36.44 24.52
CA LYS A 39 23.97 -37.81 24.07
C LYS A 39 23.49 -38.74 25.19
N GLN A 40 23.94 -38.52 26.43
CA GLN A 40 23.48 -39.27 27.60
C GLN A 40 22.08 -38.84 28.07
N GLY A 41 21.56 -37.70 27.56
CA GLY A 41 20.20 -37.23 27.78
C GLY A 41 19.21 -37.68 26.69
N ARG A 42 17.98 -37.18 26.76
CA ARG A 42 16.90 -37.50 25.78
C ARG A 42 16.98 -36.72 24.46
N ASP A 43 17.84 -35.71 24.36
CA ASP A 43 17.89 -34.78 23.23
C ASP A 43 19.18 -34.98 22.41
N VAL A 44 19.06 -35.67 21.28
CA VAL A 44 20.18 -36.00 20.39
C VAL A 44 20.46 -34.84 19.43
N VAL A 45 21.72 -34.38 19.41
CA VAL A 45 22.24 -33.40 18.44
C VAL A 45 23.48 -33.97 17.77
N ASP A 46 23.65 -33.71 16.47
CA ASP A 46 24.85 -34.11 15.76
C ASP A 46 26.05 -33.23 16.18
N VAL A 47 27.22 -33.84 16.37
CA VAL A 47 28.44 -33.13 16.81
C VAL A 47 28.83 -32.01 15.84
N ARG A 48 28.63 -32.22 14.53
CA ARG A 48 28.89 -31.20 13.50
C ARG A 48 28.00 -29.99 13.68
N THR A 49 26.75 -30.20 14.07
CA THR A 49 25.80 -29.11 14.34
C THR A 49 26.28 -28.22 15.50
N LEU A 50 26.82 -28.82 16.57
CA LEU A 50 27.40 -28.05 17.68
C LEU A 50 28.66 -27.28 17.26
N TYR A 51 29.52 -27.87 16.43
CA TYR A 51 30.67 -27.16 15.86
C TYR A 51 30.22 -26.00 14.96
N ASP A 52 29.21 -26.19 14.12
CA ASP A 52 28.68 -25.13 13.27
C ASP A 52 28.04 -24.00 14.11
N TRP A 53 27.48 -24.29 15.28
CA TRP A 53 26.99 -23.28 16.23
C TRP A 53 28.12 -22.48 16.88
N VAL A 54 29.15 -23.17 17.39
CA VAL A 54 30.34 -22.55 18.00
C VAL A 54 31.12 -21.68 17.01
N ASN A 55 31.18 -22.12 15.74
CA ASN A 55 31.85 -21.38 14.68
C ASN A 55 30.96 -20.31 14.02
N GLY A 56 29.70 -20.15 14.45
CA GLY A 56 28.78 -19.14 13.91
C GLY A 56 28.29 -19.42 12.49
N VAL A 57 28.55 -20.61 11.95
CA VAL A 57 28.13 -21.07 10.61
C VAL A 57 26.62 -21.32 10.59
N LEU A 58 26.08 -21.94 11.65
CA LEU A 58 24.66 -22.20 11.82
C LEU A 58 24.18 -21.66 13.18
N ALA A 59 22.88 -21.45 13.29
CA ALA A 59 22.22 -21.17 14.56
C ALA A 59 21.06 -22.16 14.77
N PRO A 60 20.73 -22.52 16.02
CA PRO A 60 19.54 -23.30 16.37
C PRO A 60 18.26 -22.75 15.73
N ARG A 61 17.49 -23.61 15.03
CA ARG A 61 16.28 -23.21 14.27
C ARG A 61 15.09 -24.16 14.39
N SER A 62 15.24 -25.29 15.09
CA SER A 62 14.20 -26.32 15.20
C SER A 62 13.80 -26.56 16.65
N ALA A 63 12.60 -27.13 16.90
CA ALA A 63 12.19 -27.53 18.24
C ALA A 63 13.16 -28.55 18.85
N THR A 64 13.84 -29.36 18.03
CA THR A 64 14.91 -30.25 18.50
C THR A 64 16.12 -29.44 18.95
N SER A 65 16.58 -28.48 18.13
CA SER A 65 17.69 -27.60 18.49
C SER A 65 17.40 -26.77 19.75
N PHE A 66 16.17 -26.30 19.94
CA PHE A 66 15.79 -25.54 21.15
C PHE A 66 15.72 -26.42 22.41
N ARG A 67 15.35 -27.70 22.28
CA ARG A 67 15.49 -28.65 23.41
C ARG A 67 16.95 -28.85 23.80
N VAL A 68 17.83 -28.94 22.79
CA VAL A 68 19.27 -29.03 23.01
C VAL A 68 19.77 -27.78 23.73
N LEU A 69 19.33 -26.57 23.34
CA LEU A 69 19.67 -25.35 24.08
C LEU A 69 19.22 -25.38 25.54
N ALA A 70 17.96 -25.74 25.81
CA ALA A 70 17.46 -25.86 27.18
C ALA A 70 18.19 -26.95 28.01
N ALA A 71 18.73 -27.97 27.35
CA ALA A 71 19.60 -28.95 28.01
C ALA A 71 20.99 -28.36 28.33
N ILE A 72 21.53 -27.50 27.46
CA ILE A 72 22.79 -26.77 27.72
C ILE A 72 22.59 -25.74 28.85
N GLU A 73 21.48 -24.99 28.84
CA GLU A 73 21.14 -24.01 29.88
C GLU A 73 21.10 -24.66 31.26
N ARG A 74 20.35 -25.78 31.40
CA ARG A 74 20.30 -26.56 32.65
C ARG A 74 21.64 -27.18 33.03
N ARG A 75 22.52 -27.47 32.07
CA ARG A 75 23.86 -28.00 32.35
C ARG A 75 24.77 -26.93 32.94
N TYR A 76 24.64 -25.69 32.50
CA TYR A 76 25.50 -24.58 32.93
C TYR A 76 24.84 -23.67 33.97
N ASP A 77 23.68 -24.06 34.49
CA ASP A 77 22.91 -23.30 35.48
C ASP A 77 22.58 -21.88 35.00
N LEU A 78 22.17 -21.77 33.73
CA LEU A 78 21.78 -20.52 33.10
C LEU A 78 20.26 -20.31 33.18
N PRO A 79 19.76 -19.06 33.21
CA PRO A 79 18.33 -18.79 33.16
C PRO A 79 17.66 -19.45 31.96
N ASP A 80 16.43 -19.94 32.16
CA ASP A 80 15.64 -20.56 31.09
C ASP A 80 15.47 -19.62 29.89
N GLY A 81 15.86 -20.09 28.71
CA GLY A 81 15.77 -19.31 27.47
C GLY A 81 16.91 -18.30 27.25
N TYR A 82 17.96 -18.31 28.08
CA TYR A 82 19.14 -17.47 27.94
C TYR A 82 19.76 -17.50 26.52
N PHE A 83 20.01 -18.68 25.97
CA PHE A 83 20.58 -18.78 24.61
C PHE A 83 19.56 -18.40 23.55
N ARG A 84 18.28 -18.71 23.80
CA ARG A 84 17.19 -18.41 22.86
C ARG A 84 16.99 -16.91 22.68
N ALA A 85 17.16 -16.12 23.74
CA ALA A 85 17.11 -14.65 23.68
C ALA A 85 18.22 -14.06 22.81
N LYS A 86 19.36 -14.76 22.67
CA LYS A 86 20.55 -14.33 21.92
C LYS A 86 20.59 -14.90 20.50
N LEU A 87 19.59 -15.70 20.10
CA LEU A 87 19.54 -16.25 18.75
C LEU A 87 19.25 -15.15 17.71
N PRO A 88 19.94 -15.16 16.55
CA PRO A 88 19.72 -14.19 15.48
C PRO A 88 18.32 -14.28 14.82
N HIS A 89 17.50 -15.26 15.22
CA HIS A 89 16.13 -15.44 14.70
C HIS A 89 15.16 -15.94 15.77
N SER A 90 14.96 -15.16 16.82
CA SER A 90 13.85 -15.36 17.74
C SER A 90 12.45 -15.25 17.07
N GLY A 91 12.35 -15.03 15.75
CA GLY A 91 11.11 -14.93 14.96
C GLY A 91 10.97 -15.78 13.70
N ARG A 92 11.80 -16.83 13.50
CA ARG A 92 11.58 -17.81 12.40
C ARG A 92 10.95 -19.11 12.94
N MET A 93 9.82 -19.48 12.35
CA MET A 93 9.08 -20.71 12.64
C MET A 93 9.95 -21.98 12.65
N VAL A 94 9.80 -22.78 13.70
CA VAL A 94 10.27 -24.17 13.79
C VAL A 94 9.67 -25.01 12.64
N THR A 95 10.48 -25.66 11.81
CA THR A 95 9.97 -26.54 10.73
C THR A 95 9.27 -27.81 11.28
N SER A 96 8.06 -28.16 10.80
CA SER A 96 7.31 -29.37 11.21
C SER A 96 6.49 -30.02 10.08
N LYS A 97 6.01 -31.27 10.29
CA LYS A 97 5.19 -32.09 9.36
C LYS A 97 3.74 -31.61 9.16
N VAL A 98 3.11 -30.97 10.15
CA VAL A 98 1.71 -30.46 10.06
C VAL A 98 1.57 -29.40 8.95
N ARG A 99 2.67 -28.75 8.61
CA ARG A 99 2.75 -27.59 7.70
C ARG A 99 2.95 -27.98 6.23
N SER A 100 3.06 -29.27 5.91
CA SER A 100 3.24 -29.75 4.52
C SER A 100 2.05 -29.46 3.61
N ARG A 101 0.85 -29.25 4.19
CA ARG A 101 -0.41 -28.96 3.46
C ARG A 101 -0.60 -27.48 3.08
N LEU A 102 0.21 -26.55 3.62
CA LEU A 102 0.11 -25.11 3.34
C LEU A 102 1.05 -24.72 2.20
N SER A 103 0.64 -23.73 1.38
CA SER A 103 1.51 -23.19 0.33
C SER A 103 2.79 -22.58 0.93
N ALA A 104 3.87 -22.55 0.16
CA ALA A 104 5.14 -21.98 0.62
C ALA A 104 5.03 -20.47 0.95
N VAL A 105 4.05 -19.78 0.35
CA VAL A 105 3.77 -18.35 0.60
C VAL A 105 3.03 -18.18 1.93
N GLU A 106 1.99 -18.97 2.17
CA GLU A 106 1.26 -18.93 3.45
C GLU A 106 2.16 -19.33 4.61
N ARG A 107 2.99 -20.36 4.46
CA ARG A 107 3.98 -20.73 5.48
C ARG A 107 4.92 -19.59 5.84
N ARG A 108 5.40 -18.84 4.84
CA ARG A 108 6.29 -17.69 5.08
C ARG A 108 5.57 -16.53 5.77
N ARG A 109 4.30 -16.27 5.43
CA ARG A 109 3.52 -15.23 6.10
C ARG A 109 3.19 -15.60 7.54
N LEU A 110 2.78 -16.84 7.79
CA LEU A 110 2.46 -17.33 9.14
C LEU A 110 3.70 -17.42 10.03
N ALA A 111 4.89 -17.60 9.45
CA ALA A 111 6.14 -17.81 10.19
C ALA A 111 6.44 -16.81 11.29
N TRP A 112 6.09 -15.55 11.07
CA TRP A 112 6.31 -14.49 12.04
C TRP A 112 5.27 -14.46 13.17
N HIS A 113 4.07 -14.96 12.89
CA HIS A 113 2.88 -14.78 13.74
C HIS A 113 2.52 -16.02 14.57
N LEU A 114 3.22 -17.13 14.38
CA LEU A 114 3.03 -18.31 15.22
C LEU A 114 4.03 -18.33 16.38
N PRO A 115 3.60 -18.77 17.58
CA PRO A 115 4.49 -19.09 18.68
C PRO A 115 5.55 -20.12 18.26
N ASP A 116 6.75 -20.04 18.84
CA ASP A 116 7.81 -20.98 18.47
C ASP A 116 7.50 -22.42 18.93
N ASP A 117 6.68 -22.56 19.99
CA ASP A 117 6.17 -23.82 20.53
C ASP A 117 4.77 -24.18 19.99
N PHE A 118 4.27 -23.50 18.95
CA PHE A 118 2.92 -23.68 18.40
C PHE A 118 2.51 -25.14 18.21
N GLU A 119 3.44 -25.98 17.75
CA GLU A 119 3.19 -27.41 17.49
C GLU A 119 2.96 -28.25 18.76
N ARG A 120 3.37 -27.74 19.93
CA ARG A 120 3.15 -28.37 21.24
C ARG A 120 1.86 -27.93 21.90
N LEU A 121 1.24 -26.86 21.39
CA LEU A 121 -0.04 -26.40 21.90
C LEU A 121 -1.13 -27.45 21.62
N PRO A 122 -2.14 -27.58 22.49
CA PRO A 122 -3.33 -28.38 22.20
C PRO A 122 -3.98 -27.96 20.88
N LYS A 123 -4.61 -28.89 20.14
CA LYS A 123 -5.22 -28.60 18.83
C LYS A 123 -6.19 -27.41 18.86
N ALA A 124 -7.01 -27.31 19.89
CA ALA A 124 -7.94 -26.18 20.06
C ALA A 124 -7.20 -24.82 20.12
N ARG A 125 -6.06 -24.75 20.83
CA ARG A 125 -5.22 -23.55 20.89
C ARG A 125 -4.52 -23.27 19.55
N GLN A 126 -4.12 -24.31 18.82
CA GLN A 126 -3.55 -24.14 17.47
C GLN A 126 -4.58 -23.53 16.50
N GLU A 127 -5.82 -24.00 16.54
CA GLU A 127 -6.93 -23.48 15.73
C GLU A 127 -7.28 -22.04 16.10
N GLU A 128 -7.32 -21.72 17.40
CA GLU A 128 -7.52 -20.36 17.92
C GLU A 128 -6.46 -19.39 17.35
N VAL A 129 -5.18 -19.72 17.51
CA VAL A 129 -4.07 -18.90 17.01
C VAL A 129 -4.14 -18.74 15.48
N LEU A 130 -4.39 -19.82 14.74
CA LEU A 130 -4.50 -19.75 13.28
C LEU A 130 -5.71 -18.91 12.83
N SER A 131 -6.84 -19.03 13.52
CA SER A 131 -8.03 -18.23 13.27
C SER A 131 -7.75 -16.74 13.50
N TRP A 132 -7.08 -16.40 14.61
CA TRP A 132 -6.69 -15.03 14.91
C TRP A 132 -5.73 -14.46 13.86
N VAL A 133 -4.67 -15.19 13.49
CA VAL A 133 -3.70 -14.72 12.48
C VAL A 133 -4.37 -14.54 11.13
N ARG A 134 -5.24 -15.47 10.72
CA ARG A 134 -5.99 -15.36 9.46
C ARG A 134 -6.91 -14.15 9.49
N THR A 135 -7.63 -13.92 10.58
CA THR A 135 -8.62 -12.85 10.68
C THR A 135 -7.97 -11.47 10.84
N VAL A 136 -7.05 -11.30 11.79
CA VAL A 136 -6.48 -9.99 12.14
C VAL A 136 -5.35 -9.58 11.21
N ILE A 137 -4.44 -10.51 10.88
CA ILE A 137 -3.24 -10.19 10.09
C ILE A 137 -3.52 -10.35 8.59
N MET A 138 -3.91 -11.56 8.14
CA MET A 138 -3.92 -11.89 6.71
C MET A 138 -5.14 -11.35 5.96
N ALA A 139 -6.33 -11.74 6.41
CA ALA A 139 -7.61 -11.28 5.87
C ALA A 139 -7.86 -9.84 6.32
N GLY A 140 -7.43 -9.45 7.52
CA GLY A 140 -7.69 -8.15 8.18
C GLY A 140 -9.17 -8.03 8.48
N GLY A 141 -9.51 -8.03 9.76
CA GLY A 141 -10.80 -8.50 10.30
C GLY A 141 -12.06 -7.70 9.96
N THR A 142 -12.13 -7.02 8.81
CA THR A 142 -13.26 -6.20 8.37
C THR A 142 -13.98 -6.84 7.18
N ASP A 143 -15.30 -6.71 7.13
CA ASP A 143 -16.16 -7.20 6.03
C ASP A 143 -15.78 -6.60 4.69
N TYR A 144 -15.32 -5.35 4.69
CA TYR A 144 -14.77 -4.71 3.51
C TYR A 144 -13.60 -5.46 2.89
N ARG A 145 -12.75 -6.08 3.71
CA ARG A 145 -11.57 -6.79 3.21
C ARG A 145 -11.94 -8.15 2.63
N ARG A 146 -12.97 -8.80 3.20
CA ARG A 146 -13.59 -9.98 2.57
C ARG A 146 -14.17 -9.61 1.20
N TYR A 147 -14.86 -8.48 1.09
CA TYR A 147 -15.34 -7.93 -0.19
C TYR A 147 -14.19 -7.63 -1.17
N GLN A 148 -13.12 -6.96 -0.75
CA GLN A 148 -11.96 -6.67 -1.62
C GLN A 148 -11.28 -7.94 -2.14
N ILE A 149 -11.11 -8.96 -1.28
CA ILE A 149 -10.52 -10.24 -1.69
C ILE A 149 -11.41 -10.93 -2.73
N GLY A 150 -12.73 -10.97 -2.50
CA GLY A 150 -13.68 -11.49 -3.49
C GLY A 150 -13.66 -10.71 -4.80
N ALA A 151 -13.61 -9.38 -4.73
CA ALA A 151 -13.51 -8.50 -5.90
C ALA A 151 -12.21 -8.71 -6.69
N LEU A 152 -11.09 -9.01 -6.03
CA LEU A 152 -9.80 -9.30 -6.68
C LEU A 152 -9.78 -10.65 -7.41
N GLN A 153 -10.56 -11.63 -6.93
CA GLN A 153 -10.70 -12.94 -7.57
C GLN A 153 -11.58 -12.86 -8.83
N GLN A 154 -12.54 -11.94 -8.86
CA GLN A 154 -13.47 -11.76 -9.96
C GLN A 154 -12.94 -10.71 -10.95
N ARG A 155 -12.06 -11.14 -11.87
CA ARG A 155 -11.45 -10.27 -12.88
C ARG A 155 -12.35 -10.13 -14.10
N PHE A 156 -12.84 -8.92 -14.38
CA PHE A 156 -13.73 -8.66 -15.52
C PHE A 156 -13.42 -7.37 -16.29
N SER A 157 -12.35 -6.64 -15.96
CA SER A 157 -12.08 -5.33 -16.58
C SER A 157 -11.68 -5.42 -18.06
N ILE A 158 -12.01 -4.37 -18.81
CA ILE A 158 -11.38 -4.05 -20.10
C ILE A 158 -10.10 -3.26 -19.85
N ARG A 159 -8.99 -3.67 -20.47
CA ARG A 159 -7.68 -3.00 -20.37
C ARG A 159 -7.38 -2.21 -21.63
N PHE A 160 -7.31 -0.90 -21.49
CA PHE A 160 -6.88 0.02 -22.55
C PHE A 160 -5.36 0.05 -22.70
N SER A 161 -4.89 0.29 -23.92
CA SER A 161 -3.48 0.43 -24.24
C SER A 161 -2.94 1.80 -23.81
N SER A 162 -1.66 1.84 -23.44
CA SER A 162 -0.93 3.08 -23.17
C SER A 162 -0.16 3.50 -24.42
N GLY A 163 -0.59 4.56 -25.11
CA GLY A 163 0.12 5.03 -26.31
C GLY A 163 -0.39 6.34 -26.89
N VAL A 164 0.54 7.09 -27.50
CA VAL A 164 0.32 8.40 -28.16
C VAL A 164 0.40 8.30 -29.69
N GLY A 165 0.36 7.08 -30.24
CA GLY A 165 0.41 6.85 -31.69
C GLY A 165 -0.84 7.38 -32.41
N ALA A 166 -0.76 7.46 -33.75
CA ALA A 166 -1.87 7.94 -34.58
C ALA A 166 -3.20 7.24 -34.20
N LEU A 167 -4.22 8.06 -33.99
CA LEU A 167 -5.58 7.59 -33.69
C LEU A 167 -6.21 7.11 -35.00
N SER A 168 -6.03 5.83 -35.31
CA SER A 168 -6.75 5.18 -36.40
C SER A 168 -8.02 4.54 -35.83
N PHE A 169 -9.17 5.11 -36.18
CA PHE A 169 -10.47 4.49 -35.89
C PHE A 169 -10.76 3.43 -36.96
N PRO A 170 -11.26 2.24 -36.56
CA PRO A 170 -11.79 1.28 -37.53
C PRO A 170 -12.92 1.93 -38.35
N PRO A 171 -13.11 1.56 -39.63
CA PRO A 171 -14.22 2.08 -40.41
C PRO A 171 -15.56 1.71 -39.76
N ALA A 172 -16.48 2.67 -39.70
CA ALA A 172 -17.83 2.44 -39.22
C ALA A 172 -18.61 1.60 -40.24
N PRO A 173 -19.30 0.53 -39.81
CA PRO A 173 -20.28 -0.13 -40.66
C PRO A 173 -21.44 0.82 -41.00
N ASP A 174 -22.08 0.56 -42.14
CA ASP A 174 -23.30 1.27 -42.54
C ASP A 174 -24.38 1.26 -41.45
N LEU A 175 -25.20 2.32 -41.40
CA LEU A 175 -26.23 2.48 -40.37
C LEU A 175 -27.24 1.33 -40.41
N GLU A 176 -27.73 0.92 -41.58
CA GLU A 176 -28.69 -0.18 -41.68
C GLU A 176 -28.07 -1.49 -41.18
N ALA A 177 -26.82 -1.77 -41.56
CA ALA A 177 -26.10 -2.95 -41.08
C ALA A 177 -25.91 -2.96 -39.55
N ARG A 178 -25.74 -1.79 -38.92
CA ARG A 178 -25.67 -1.67 -37.45
C ARG A 178 -27.02 -1.87 -36.79
N LEU A 179 -28.10 -1.38 -37.39
CA LEU A 179 -29.46 -1.49 -36.86
C LEU A 179 -30.03 -2.91 -36.96
N MET A 180 -29.56 -3.70 -37.94
CA MET A 180 -29.89 -5.13 -38.07
C MET A 180 -29.24 -6.01 -37.00
N ASP A 181 -28.18 -5.53 -36.33
CA ASP A 181 -27.58 -6.23 -35.19
C ASP A 181 -28.41 -5.98 -33.94
N GLU A 182 -29.22 -6.97 -33.56
CA GLU A 182 -30.06 -6.92 -32.35
C GLU A 182 -29.25 -6.78 -31.05
N GLY A 183 -27.92 -6.96 -31.12
CA GLY A 183 -27.04 -6.81 -29.95
C GLY A 183 -27.36 -7.81 -28.84
N ARG A 184 -27.75 -9.03 -29.23
CA ARG A 184 -28.13 -10.12 -28.31
C ARG A 184 -27.07 -10.34 -27.24
N ARG A 185 -27.52 -10.57 -26.01
CA ARG A 185 -26.60 -10.82 -24.89
C ARG A 185 -25.80 -12.09 -25.10
N GLU A 186 -24.52 -12.03 -24.79
CA GLU A 186 -23.57 -13.13 -24.86
C GLU A 186 -23.43 -13.83 -23.51
N TYR A 187 -23.54 -15.15 -23.53
CA TYR A 187 -23.43 -16.04 -22.37
C TYR A 187 -22.13 -16.86 -22.45
N GLY A 188 -21.72 -17.47 -21.33
CA GLY A 188 -20.56 -18.36 -21.27
C GLY A 188 -19.17 -17.71 -21.40
N ARG A 189 -19.08 -16.37 -21.44
CA ARG A 189 -17.78 -15.68 -21.51
C ARG A 189 -16.95 -15.91 -20.24
N PRO A 190 -15.66 -16.30 -20.36
CA PRO A 190 -14.82 -16.59 -19.19
C PRO A 190 -14.51 -15.32 -18.39
N LEU A 191 -14.35 -15.51 -17.08
CA LEU A 191 -13.99 -14.45 -16.14
C LEU A 191 -12.52 -14.06 -16.31
N ALA A 192 -12.25 -13.00 -17.07
CA ALA A 192 -10.90 -12.48 -17.25
C ALA A 192 -10.88 -10.96 -17.50
N THR A 193 -9.74 -10.35 -17.19
CA THR A 193 -9.40 -9.04 -17.76
C THR A 193 -9.11 -9.22 -19.24
N GLN A 194 -9.83 -8.51 -20.10
CA GLN A 194 -9.70 -8.57 -21.55
C GLN A 194 -8.98 -7.33 -22.07
N ALA A 195 -8.20 -7.47 -23.14
CA ALA A 195 -7.69 -6.31 -23.86
C ALA A 195 -8.86 -5.58 -24.54
N ALA A 196 -8.80 -4.24 -24.58
CA ALA A 196 -9.79 -3.43 -25.26
C ALA A 196 -9.84 -3.76 -26.77
N PRO A 197 -11.03 -3.98 -27.35
CA PRO A 197 -11.20 -4.02 -28.80
C PRO A 197 -10.69 -2.73 -29.46
N ALA A 198 -10.23 -2.84 -30.71
CA ALA A 198 -9.52 -1.76 -31.41
C ALA A 198 -10.27 -0.41 -31.41
N LEU A 199 -11.60 -0.43 -31.58
CA LEU A 199 -12.43 0.78 -31.57
C LEU A 199 -12.39 1.49 -30.21
N ILE A 200 -12.86 0.83 -29.16
CA ILE A 200 -12.96 1.45 -27.83
C ILE A 200 -11.56 1.78 -27.26
N ASP A 201 -10.53 1.06 -27.68
CA ASP A 201 -9.14 1.40 -27.36
C ASP A 201 -8.68 2.71 -28.03
N ALA A 202 -9.05 2.93 -29.30
CA ALA A 202 -8.79 4.20 -29.98
C ALA A 202 -9.56 5.37 -29.35
N GLU A 203 -10.82 5.16 -28.96
CA GLU A 203 -11.63 6.14 -28.25
C GLU A 203 -11.04 6.51 -26.87
N ALA A 204 -10.61 5.50 -26.10
CA ALA A 204 -9.94 5.71 -24.82
C ALA A 204 -8.67 6.56 -24.98
N ARG A 205 -7.86 6.26 -26.00
CA ARG A 205 -6.67 7.05 -26.32
C ARG A 205 -7.00 8.48 -26.73
N ASP A 206 -8.05 8.72 -27.53
CA ASP A 206 -8.49 10.07 -27.88
C ASP A 206 -8.94 10.86 -26.64
N LEU A 207 -9.69 10.25 -25.72
CA LEU A 207 -10.08 10.88 -24.47
C LEU A 207 -8.86 11.22 -23.59
N VAL A 208 -7.88 10.30 -23.49
CA VAL A 208 -6.64 10.55 -22.73
C VAL A 208 -5.87 11.71 -23.35
N VAL A 209 -5.65 11.71 -24.66
CA VAL A 209 -5.01 12.84 -25.37
C VAL A 209 -5.78 14.13 -25.08
N PHE A 210 -7.10 14.13 -25.30
CA PHE A 210 -7.95 15.28 -25.03
C PHE A 210 -7.79 15.80 -23.59
N LYS A 211 -7.77 14.93 -22.57
CA LYS A 211 -7.68 15.35 -21.16
C LYS A 211 -6.28 15.64 -20.65
N THR A 212 -5.22 15.19 -21.33
CA THR A 212 -3.84 15.31 -20.82
C THR A 212 -2.95 16.26 -21.63
N SER A 213 -3.29 16.57 -22.88
CA SER A 213 -2.50 17.49 -23.71
C SER A 213 -2.35 18.88 -23.07
N THR A 214 -1.18 19.51 -23.24
CA THR A 214 -0.92 20.85 -22.71
C THR A 214 -1.90 21.87 -23.28
N LEU A 215 -2.08 21.85 -24.60
CA LEU A 215 -3.04 22.68 -25.33
C LEU A 215 -4.12 21.78 -25.94
N THR A 216 -5.33 22.30 -26.11
CA THR A 216 -6.38 21.59 -26.81
C THR A 216 -6.08 21.51 -28.30
N THR A 217 -6.51 20.43 -28.95
CA THR A 217 -6.47 20.31 -30.41
C THR A 217 -7.36 21.38 -31.04
N ARG A 218 -6.96 21.90 -32.20
CA ARG A 218 -7.70 22.95 -32.93
C ARG A 218 -9.18 22.56 -33.09
N GLY A 219 -10.07 23.49 -32.77
CA GLY A 219 -11.53 23.28 -32.86
C GLY A 219 -12.15 22.55 -31.66
N ARG A 220 -11.36 22.14 -30.67
CA ARG A 220 -11.87 21.55 -29.42
C ARG A 220 -11.63 22.48 -28.23
N ALA A 221 -12.64 22.60 -27.36
CA ALA A 221 -12.54 23.28 -26.07
C ALA A 221 -12.56 22.26 -24.92
N ARG A 222 -11.89 22.56 -23.82
CA ARG A 222 -11.75 21.63 -22.69
C ARG A 222 -11.86 22.34 -21.35
N SER A 223 -12.62 21.73 -20.45
CA SER A 223 -12.65 22.07 -19.03
C SER A 223 -11.79 21.08 -18.24
N GLY A 224 -10.82 21.62 -17.48
CA GLY A 224 -9.91 20.87 -16.63
C GLY A 224 -8.89 20.02 -17.40
N VAL A 225 -7.77 19.74 -16.75
CA VAL A 225 -6.69 18.89 -17.29
C VAL A 225 -6.42 17.76 -16.32
N TRP A 226 -6.36 16.53 -16.83
CA TRP A 226 -5.95 15.37 -16.06
C TRP A 226 -4.43 15.28 -16.03
N ASN A 227 -3.88 15.03 -14.85
CA ASN A 227 -2.52 14.51 -14.77
C ASN A 227 -2.52 13.02 -15.15
N ARG A 228 -1.33 12.44 -15.29
CA ARG A 228 -1.17 11.04 -15.67
C ARG A 228 -1.89 10.09 -14.71
N GLU A 229 -1.81 10.32 -13.40
CA GLU A 229 -2.46 9.45 -12.42
C GLU A 229 -3.99 9.52 -12.48
N THR A 230 -4.55 10.72 -12.70
CA THR A 230 -5.99 10.88 -12.92
C THR A 230 -6.42 10.18 -14.20
N ALA A 231 -5.64 10.30 -15.28
CA ALA A 231 -5.94 9.60 -16.53
C ALA A 231 -5.92 8.08 -16.34
N ASP A 232 -4.87 7.52 -15.73
CA ASP A 232 -4.74 6.09 -15.45
C ASP A 232 -5.91 5.59 -14.58
N GLN A 233 -6.27 6.34 -13.53
CA GLN A 233 -7.40 5.99 -12.66
C GLN A 233 -8.73 6.01 -13.42
N LYS A 234 -8.99 7.03 -14.25
CA LYS A 234 -10.23 7.11 -15.03
C LYS A 234 -10.29 5.99 -16.07
N MET A 235 -9.16 5.63 -16.69
CA MET A 235 -9.11 4.49 -17.61
C MET A 235 -9.38 3.16 -16.89
N GLU A 236 -8.86 2.96 -15.67
CA GLU A 236 -9.20 1.79 -14.86
C GLU A 236 -10.70 1.75 -14.53
N HIS A 237 -11.30 2.88 -14.16
CA HIS A 237 -12.73 2.96 -13.86
C HIS A 237 -13.61 2.66 -15.08
N PHE A 238 -13.30 3.25 -16.24
CA PHE A 238 -14.00 2.92 -17.48
C PHE A 238 -13.79 1.45 -17.86
N GLY A 239 -12.58 0.92 -17.65
CA GLY A 239 -12.28 -0.49 -17.86
C GLY A 239 -13.16 -1.41 -17.02
N LEU A 240 -13.42 -1.06 -15.77
CA LEU A 240 -14.37 -1.78 -14.90
C LEU A 240 -15.83 -1.63 -15.36
N LEU A 241 -16.25 -0.45 -15.81
CA LEU A 241 -17.61 -0.23 -16.31
C LEU A 241 -17.88 -1.06 -17.58
N PHE A 242 -17.03 -0.94 -18.60
CA PHE A 242 -17.16 -1.74 -19.83
C PHE A 242 -16.92 -3.23 -19.59
N GLY A 243 -16.08 -3.55 -18.61
CA GLY A 243 -15.92 -4.91 -18.12
C GLY A 243 -17.22 -5.50 -17.56
N ALA A 244 -17.94 -4.74 -16.74
CA ALA A 244 -19.22 -5.15 -16.19
C ALA A 244 -20.28 -5.29 -17.30
N LEU A 245 -20.31 -4.36 -18.26
CA LEU A 245 -21.21 -4.45 -19.41
C LEU A 245 -20.97 -5.75 -20.20
N THR A 246 -19.73 -6.19 -20.35
CA THR A 246 -19.43 -7.36 -21.19
C THR A 246 -19.38 -8.69 -20.45
N ALA A 247 -19.25 -8.66 -19.13
CA ALA A 247 -19.18 -9.88 -18.34
C ALA A 247 -20.48 -10.71 -18.48
N CYS A 248 -20.32 -12.03 -18.41
CA CYS A 248 -21.42 -12.97 -18.58
C CYS A 248 -22.49 -12.76 -17.48
N PRO A 249 -23.80 -12.71 -17.82
CA PRO A 249 -24.89 -12.58 -16.85
C PRO A 249 -24.94 -13.70 -15.80
N GLU A 250 -24.50 -14.90 -16.17
CA GLU A 250 -24.53 -16.08 -15.31
C GLU A 250 -23.26 -16.27 -14.48
N SER A 251 -22.22 -15.47 -14.73
CA SER A 251 -20.99 -15.52 -13.95
C SER A 251 -21.17 -14.91 -12.56
N ASP A 252 -20.20 -15.12 -11.67
CA ASP A 252 -20.15 -14.47 -10.35
C ASP A 252 -20.17 -12.93 -10.43
N VAL A 253 -19.81 -12.35 -11.58
CA VAL A 253 -19.86 -10.91 -11.82
C VAL A 253 -21.28 -10.45 -12.13
N ARG A 254 -22.13 -11.33 -12.68
CA ARG A 254 -23.48 -11.05 -13.15
C ARG A 254 -23.54 -9.81 -14.05
N GLY A 255 -22.65 -9.78 -15.06
CA GLY A 255 -22.55 -8.64 -15.98
C GLY A 255 -23.74 -8.54 -16.92
N TYR A 256 -23.72 -7.55 -17.82
CA TYR A 256 -24.83 -7.36 -18.77
C TYR A 256 -24.83 -8.38 -19.92
N GLY A 257 -23.66 -8.87 -20.31
CA GLY A 257 -23.49 -9.72 -21.50
C GLY A 257 -23.45 -8.95 -22.82
N ALA A 258 -23.11 -7.65 -22.83
CA ALA A 258 -23.00 -6.88 -24.05
C ALA A 258 -21.91 -7.47 -25.00
N PRO A 259 -22.19 -7.59 -26.31
CA PRO A 259 -21.20 -8.03 -27.28
C PRO A 259 -19.98 -7.10 -27.34
N LEU A 260 -18.77 -7.66 -27.48
CA LEU A 260 -17.54 -6.85 -27.59
C LEU A 260 -17.57 -5.87 -28.76
N ARG A 261 -18.20 -6.27 -29.87
CA ARG A 261 -18.36 -5.44 -31.08
C ARG A 261 -19.26 -4.22 -30.87
N SER A 262 -20.07 -4.21 -29.81
CA SER A 262 -20.95 -3.10 -29.47
C SER A 262 -20.31 -2.11 -28.49
N LEU A 263 -19.06 -2.36 -28.05
CA LEU A 263 -18.37 -1.48 -27.13
C LEU A 263 -17.88 -0.19 -27.80
N THR A 264 -18.39 0.93 -27.29
CA THR A 264 -17.96 2.29 -27.61
C THR A 264 -18.26 3.21 -26.40
N PHE A 265 -17.45 4.25 -26.21
CA PHE A 265 -17.70 5.35 -25.29
C PHE A 265 -18.99 6.12 -25.61
N ALA A 266 -19.50 6.03 -26.85
CA ALA A 266 -20.81 6.58 -27.18
C ALA A 266 -21.95 6.00 -26.33
N LEU A 267 -21.79 4.77 -25.81
CA LEU A 267 -22.75 4.18 -24.86
C LEU A 267 -22.92 5.03 -23.59
N LEU A 268 -21.90 5.79 -23.19
CA LEU A 268 -21.96 6.62 -21.99
C LEU A 268 -22.85 7.87 -22.17
N ALA A 269 -23.35 8.12 -23.37
CA ALA A 269 -24.35 9.15 -23.65
C ALA A 269 -25.79 8.69 -23.35
N PHE A 270 -26.01 7.44 -22.95
CA PHE A 270 -27.35 6.90 -22.69
C PHE A 270 -27.62 6.70 -21.19
N PRO A 271 -28.66 7.34 -20.62
CA PRO A 271 -29.04 7.17 -19.22
C PRO A 271 -29.23 5.72 -18.77
N ALA A 272 -29.81 4.87 -19.63
CA ALA A 272 -30.07 3.46 -19.33
C ALA A 272 -28.78 2.67 -18.99
N VAL A 273 -27.66 3.00 -19.64
CA VAL A 273 -26.35 2.38 -19.36
C VAL A 273 -25.89 2.70 -17.94
N TRP A 274 -26.06 3.95 -17.52
CA TRP A 274 -25.70 4.41 -16.17
C TRP A 274 -26.65 3.85 -15.11
N ASP A 275 -27.96 3.90 -15.33
CA ASP A 275 -28.94 3.39 -14.38
C ASP A 275 -28.80 1.87 -14.17
N TRP A 276 -28.53 1.11 -15.24
CA TRP A 276 -28.17 -0.30 -15.11
C TRP A 276 -26.88 -0.48 -14.30
N TYR A 277 -25.81 0.27 -14.64
CA TYR A 277 -24.53 0.11 -13.97
C TYR A 277 -24.59 0.45 -12.47
N LEU A 278 -25.36 1.48 -12.11
CA LEU A 278 -25.62 1.84 -10.72
C LEU A 278 -26.38 0.73 -9.98
N THR A 279 -27.48 0.24 -10.55
CA THR A 279 -28.27 -0.87 -9.97
C THR A 279 -27.41 -2.13 -9.82
N TRP A 280 -26.58 -2.44 -10.81
CA TRP A 280 -25.66 -3.56 -10.76
C TRP A 280 -24.60 -3.39 -9.65
N ARG A 281 -24.01 -2.20 -9.52
CA ARG A 281 -23.04 -1.85 -8.46
C ARG A 281 -23.66 -1.96 -7.07
N GLU A 282 -24.90 -1.51 -6.92
CA GLU A 282 -25.68 -1.62 -5.69
C GLU A 282 -25.97 -3.08 -5.37
N GLY A 283 -26.52 -3.86 -6.30
CA GLY A 283 -26.81 -5.28 -6.08
C GLY A 283 -25.58 -6.10 -5.68
N ARG A 284 -24.40 -5.73 -6.20
CA ARG A 284 -23.12 -6.39 -5.89
C ARG A 284 -22.50 -5.96 -4.55
N ARG A 285 -22.77 -4.75 -4.07
CA ARG A 285 -22.17 -4.20 -2.84
C ARG A 285 -23.15 -4.10 -1.67
N GLY A 286 -24.43 -3.96 -1.95
CA GLY A 286 -25.53 -3.68 -1.04
C GLY A 286 -25.83 -2.20 -0.78
N PHE A 287 -25.02 -1.27 -1.32
CA PHE A 287 -25.20 0.19 -1.14
C PHE A 287 -24.32 1.00 -2.11
N PHE A 288 -24.61 2.30 -2.24
CA PHE A 288 -23.82 3.26 -3.01
C PHE A 288 -22.70 3.92 -2.18
N THR A 289 -21.62 4.33 -2.82
CA THR A 289 -20.55 5.15 -2.22
C THR A 289 -20.31 6.39 -3.08
N ARG A 290 -19.48 7.33 -2.59
CA ARG A 290 -19.03 8.51 -3.38
C ARG A 290 -18.39 8.13 -4.72
N TRP A 291 -17.95 6.89 -4.91
CA TRP A 291 -17.41 6.44 -6.19
C TRP A 291 -18.43 6.51 -7.33
N GLU A 292 -19.69 6.14 -7.07
CA GLU A 292 -20.75 6.21 -8.09
C GLU A 292 -21.06 7.66 -8.46
N GLU A 293 -21.12 8.53 -7.45
CA GLU A 293 -21.26 9.98 -7.63
C GLU A 293 -20.12 10.54 -8.51
N GLU A 294 -18.86 10.23 -8.18
CA GLU A 294 -17.70 10.68 -8.95
C GLU A 294 -17.73 10.21 -10.41
N MET A 295 -18.24 9.01 -10.67
CA MET A 295 -18.39 8.49 -12.04
C MET A 295 -19.49 9.21 -12.82
N LEU A 296 -20.61 9.54 -12.17
CA LEU A 296 -21.67 10.37 -12.78
C LEU A 296 -21.17 11.79 -13.05
N LEU A 297 -20.37 12.38 -12.16
CA LEU A 297 -19.74 13.69 -12.42
C LEU A 297 -18.76 13.63 -13.61
N VAL A 298 -18.07 12.50 -13.82
CA VAL A 298 -17.29 12.28 -15.04
C VAL A 298 -18.19 12.21 -16.26
N ALA A 299 -19.31 11.48 -16.19
CA ALA A 299 -20.31 11.41 -17.27
C ALA A 299 -20.80 12.81 -17.66
N ALA A 300 -21.22 13.61 -16.66
CA ALA A 300 -21.61 14.99 -16.86
C ALA A 300 -20.49 15.83 -17.48
N ALA A 301 -19.24 15.64 -17.05
CA ALA A 301 -18.11 16.40 -17.57
C ALA A 301 -17.76 16.05 -19.03
N ILE A 302 -17.94 14.80 -19.47
CA ILE A 302 -17.66 14.41 -20.86
C ILE A 302 -18.81 14.73 -21.82
N THR A 303 -20.05 14.88 -21.32
CA THR A 303 -21.23 15.30 -22.12
C THR A 303 -21.52 16.80 -22.05
N ARG A 304 -20.76 17.56 -21.24
CA ARG A 304 -20.98 18.99 -21.02
C ARG A 304 -20.99 19.81 -22.31
N ARG A 305 -21.89 20.80 -22.38
CA ARG A 305 -21.89 21.85 -23.42
C ARG A 305 -20.50 22.48 -23.59
N ASP A 306 -20.12 22.69 -24.84
CA ASP A 306 -18.87 23.29 -25.34
C ASP A 306 -17.56 22.54 -25.02
N THR A 307 -17.45 21.91 -23.85
CA THR A 307 -16.17 21.41 -23.30
C THR A 307 -16.12 19.90 -23.07
N GLY A 308 -17.26 19.22 -23.23
CA GLY A 308 -17.37 17.77 -23.11
C GLY A 308 -16.69 17.07 -24.27
N TRP A 309 -15.83 16.09 -23.97
CA TRP A 309 -15.15 15.30 -24.99
C TRP A 309 -16.13 14.50 -25.85
N LEU A 310 -17.10 13.84 -25.20
CA LEU A 310 -18.07 12.99 -25.88
C LEU A 310 -18.98 13.83 -26.79
N ARG A 311 -19.41 15.01 -26.31
CA ARG A 311 -20.19 15.98 -27.10
C ARG A 311 -19.45 16.46 -28.34
N GLN A 312 -18.14 16.71 -28.23
CA GLN A 312 -17.28 17.13 -29.36
C GLN A 312 -16.81 15.96 -30.26
N SER A 313 -17.25 14.73 -29.97
CA SER A 313 -16.86 13.51 -30.67
C SER A 313 -18.08 12.83 -31.32
N SER A 314 -18.87 13.60 -32.07
CA SER A 314 -20.09 13.11 -32.73
C SER A 314 -19.86 11.91 -33.67
N HIS A 315 -18.67 11.80 -34.27
CA HIS A 315 -18.28 10.65 -35.08
C HIS A 315 -18.38 9.30 -34.33
N LEU A 316 -18.34 9.28 -32.99
CA LEU A 316 -18.53 8.06 -32.21
C LEU A 316 -19.95 7.48 -32.33
N ALA A 317 -20.95 8.31 -32.65
CA ALA A 317 -22.31 7.84 -32.90
C ALA A 317 -22.38 6.88 -34.11
N ASN A 318 -21.42 6.94 -35.03
CA ASN A 318 -21.33 6.04 -36.18
C ASN A 318 -20.97 4.60 -35.80
N HIS A 319 -20.55 4.37 -34.56
CA HIS A 319 -20.22 3.04 -34.07
C HIS A 319 -21.27 2.46 -33.11
N LEU A 320 -22.32 3.22 -32.79
CA LEU A 320 -23.41 2.74 -31.95
C LEU A 320 -24.17 1.60 -32.63
N ARG A 321 -24.51 0.59 -31.82
CA ARG A 321 -25.35 -0.55 -32.18
C ARG A 321 -26.42 -0.71 -31.11
N PRO A 322 -27.59 -1.27 -31.46
CA PRO A 322 -28.53 -1.75 -30.47
C PRO A 322 -27.85 -2.74 -29.52
N ILE A 323 -28.30 -2.75 -28.27
CA ILE A 323 -27.93 -3.74 -27.25
C ILE A 323 -29.22 -4.18 -26.57
N GLU A 324 -29.50 -5.47 -26.63
CA GLU A 324 -30.74 -6.08 -26.15
C GLU A 324 -31.09 -5.66 -24.71
N GLY A 325 -32.14 -4.84 -24.59
CA GLY A 325 -32.68 -4.33 -23.32
C GLY A 325 -31.89 -3.17 -22.69
N LEU A 326 -30.92 -2.56 -23.41
CA LEU A 326 -30.10 -1.45 -22.90
C LEU A 326 -30.14 -0.22 -23.79
N VAL A 327 -29.96 -0.42 -25.10
CA VAL A 327 -29.93 0.64 -26.11
C VAL A 327 -30.73 0.16 -27.30
N THR A 328 -31.79 0.88 -27.64
CA THR A 328 -32.71 0.53 -28.72
C THR A 328 -32.22 1.00 -30.09
N ALA A 329 -32.72 0.38 -31.15
CA ALA A 329 -32.46 0.85 -32.51
C ALA A 329 -32.93 2.29 -32.75
N GLN A 330 -34.01 2.72 -32.08
CA GLN A 330 -34.50 4.10 -32.18
C GLN A 330 -33.54 5.08 -31.53
N GLU A 331 -33.02 4.76 -30.34
CA GLU A 331 -32.00 5.58 -29.66
C GLU A 331 -30.71 5.70 -30.48
N VAL A 332 -30.30 4.64 -31.20
CA VAL A 332 -29.16 4.71 -32.13
C VAL A 332 -29.45 5.68 -33.29
N LYS A 333 -30.65 5.63 -33.87
CA LYS A 333 -31.06 6.57 -34.93
C LYS A 333 -31.10 8.01 -34.42
N ASP A 334 -31.63 8.21 -33.22
CA ASP A 334 -31.75 9.54 -32.60
C ASP A 334 -30.37 10.13 -32.30
N ALA A 335 -29.45 9.34 -31.76
CA ALA A 335 -28.06 9.75 -31.55
C ALA A 335 -27.31 10.09 -32.84
N HIS A 336 -27.60 9.38 -33.94
CA HIS A 336 -27.02 9.69 -35.24
C HIS A 336 -27.56 11.00 -35.83
N ARG A 337 -28.81 11.34 -35.52
CA ARG A 337 -29.50 12.55 -36.01
C ARG A 337 -29.22 13.79 -35.15
N ASP A 338 -29.24 13.66 -33.83
CA ASP A 338 -29.06 14.74 -32.87
C ASP A 338 -28.18 14.31 -31.69
N TRP A 339 -26.87 14.24 -31.95
CA TRP A 339 -25.88 13.89 -30.94
C TRP A 339 -25.83 14.90 -29.78
N GLU A 340 -26.05 16.18 -30.07
CA GLU A 340 -26.01 17.23 -29.06
C GLU A 340 -27.18 17.09 -28.07
N GLY A 341 -28.39 16.87 -28.57
CA GLY A 341 -29.57 16.64 -27.75
C GLY A 341 -29.43 15.41 -26.85
N VAL A 342 -28.86 14.30 -27.36
CA VAL A 342 -28.55 13.12 -26.53
C VAL A 342 -27.54 13.45 -25.42
N CYS A 343 -26.48 14.19 -25.74
CA CYS A 343 -25.52 14.65 -24.73
C CYS A 343 -26.15 15.56 -23.67
N ASP A 344 -27.03 16.47 -24.07
CA ASP A 344 -27.73 17.38 -23.15
C ASP A 344 -28.69 16.63 -22.22
N GLY A 345 -29.37 15.59 -22.74
CA GLY A 345 -30.16 14.65 -21.94
C GLY A 345 -29.31 13.94 -20.89
N MET A 346 -28.20 13.34 -21.31
CA MET A 346 -27.30 12.63 -20.41
C MET A 346 -26.63 13.54 -19.38
N HIS A 347 -26.23 14.75 -19.78
CA HIS A 347 -25.62 15.72 -18.86
C HIS A 347 -26.55 16.06 -17.69
N ARG A 348 -27.83 16.34 -18.00
CA ARG A 348 -28.85 16.58 -16.97
C ARG A 348 -29.09 15.35 -16.10
N HIS A 349 -29.24 14.17 -16.71
CA HIS A 349 -29.43 12.90 -16.00
C HIS A 349 -28.30 12.64 -15.00
N ALA A 350 -27.05 12.76 -15.45
CA ALA A 350 -25.87 12.53 -14.64
C ALA A 350 -25.81 13.45 -13.41
N LEU A 351 -26.10 14.75 -13.58
CA LEU A 351 -26.09 15.71 -12.47
C LEU A 351 -27.21 15.46 -11.46
N MET A 352 -28.42 15.13 -11.93
CA MET A 352 -29.54 14.80 -11.04
C MET A 352 -29.24 13.52 -10.26
N ARG A 353 -28.81 12.47 -10.97
CA ARG A 353 -28.50 11.18 -10.35
C ARG A 353 -27.32 11.28 -9.39
N ALA A 354 -26.30 12.09 -9.68
CA ALA A 354 -25.18 12.31 -8.76
C ALA A 354 -25.65 12.87 -7.40
N LYS A 355 -26.57 13.84 -7.41
CA LYS A 355 -27.16 14.40 -6.17
C LYS A 355 -28.02 13.40 -5.41
N GLU A 356 -28.73 12.52 -6.12
CA GLU A 356 -29.49 11.44 -5.46
C GLU A 356 -28.55 10.45 -4.80
N ILE A 357 -27.49 10.01 -5.50
CA ILE A 357 -26.46 9.13 -4.97
C ILE A 357 -25.77 9.77 -3.76
N GLU A 358 -25.39 11.05 -3.83
CA GLU A 358 -24.75 11.78 -2.73
C GLU A 358 -25.56 11.66 -1.41
N ARG A 359 -26.90 11.74 -1.49
CA ARG A 359 -27.80 11.67 -0.32
C ARG A 359 -27.88 10.26 0.31
N VAL A 360 -27.70 9.22 -0.49
CA VAL A 360 -27.83 7.82 -0.05
C VAL A 360 -26.48 7.11 0.09
N ALA A 361 -25.41 7.73 -0.39
CA ALA A 361 -24.07 7.18 -0.38
C ALA A 361 -23.62 6.94 1.07
N ARG A 362 -23.19 5.71 1.33
CA ARG A 362 -22.64 5.30 2.61
C ARG A 362 -21.13 5.25 2.53
N ILE A 363 -20.49 5.60 3.63
CA ILE A 363 -19.07 5.34 3.81
C ILE A 363 -18.91 3.82 3.96
N HIS A 364 -18.28 3.17 2.99
CA HIS A 364 -18.07 1.71 3.03
C HIS A 364 -17.30 1.28 4.29
N ARG A 365 -16.38 2.13 4.76
CA ARG A 365 -15.58 1.93 5.96
C ARG A 365 -15.11 3.27 6.49
N ASP A 366 -15.15 3.46 7.79
CA ASP A 366 -14.40 4.55 8.42
C ASP A 366 -12.90 4.39 8.07
N PRO A 367 -12.30 5.33 7.31
CA PRO A 367 -10.90 5.22 6.88
C PRO A 367 -9.91 5.20 8.05
N PHE A 368 -10.36 5.64 9.24
CA PHE A 368 -9.57 5.71 10.46
C PHE A 368 -9.67 4.45 11.33
N GLU A 369 -10.68 3.60 11.14
CA GLU A 369 -10.85 2.36 11.91
C GLU A 369 -9.54 1.55 12.05
N PRO A 370 -8.73 1.32 11.00
CA PRO A 370 -7.56 0.47 11.17
C PRO A 370 -6.44 1.08 12.02
N ILE A 371 -6.48 2.38 12.26
CA ILE A 371 -5.50 3.12 13.09
C ILE A 371 -6.16 3.78 14.30
N LEU A 372 -7.41 3.47 14.60
CA LEU A 372 -8.15 4.11 15.68
C LEU A 372 -7.43 4.01 17.05
N PRO A 373 -6.80 2.87 17.42
CA PRO A 373 -6.00 2.80 18.66
C PRO A 373 -4.86 3.83 18.73
N ILE A 374 -4.28 4.20 17.58
CA ILE A 374 -3.26 5.25 17.50
C ILE A 374 -3.90 6.63 17.63
N LEU A 375 -4.98 6.88 16.89
CA LEU A 375 -5.64 8.19 16.87
C LEU A 375 -6.31 8.52 18.20
N GLN A 376 -6.67 7.51 18.99
CA GLN A 376 -7.23 7.69 20.34
C GLN A 376 -6.16 8.00 21.39
N ALA A 377 -4.91 7.60 21.20
CA ALA A 377 -3.81 7.91 22.11
C ALA A 377 -3.59 9.44 22.25
N ASP A 378 -3.05 9.86 23.39
CA ASP A 378 -2.76 11.28 23.68
C ASP A 378 -1.73 11.85 22.70
N SER A 379 -0.74 11.01 22.35
CA SER A 379 0.27 11.30 21.33
C SER A 379 0.22 10.26 20.21
N PRO A 380 -0.63 10.46 19.18
CA PRO A 380 -0.71 9.52 18.06
C PRO A 380 0.63 9.29 17.36
N LEU A 381 1.46 10.34 17.24
CA LEU A 381 2.78 10.24 16.63
C LEU A 381 3.73 9.37 17.46
N ALA A 382 3.75 9.53 18.79
CA ALA A 382 4.56 8.68 19.67
C ALA A 382 4.08 7.22 19.66
N GLU A 383 2.76 7.00 19.63
CA GLU A 383 2.19 5.65 19.54
C GLU A 383 2.62 4.96 18.24
N TYR A 384 2.57 5.67 17.10
CA TYR A 384 3.04 5.13 15.81
C TYR A 384 4.56 4.90 15.78
N ARG A 385 5.35 5.74 16.48
CA ARG A 385 6.82 5.60 16.55
C ARG A 385 7.24 4.22 17.08
N LYS A 386 6.47 3.63 18.00
CA LYS A 386 6.73 2.28 18.56
C LYS A 386 6.89 1.21 17.46
N ILE A 387 6.20 1.36 16.33
CA ILE A 387 6.34 0.44 15.18
C ILE A 387 7.77 0.47 14.62
N THR A 388 8.39 1.65 14.53
CA THR A 388 9.77 1.79 14.03
C THR A 388 10.81 1.22 15.00
N GLU A 389 10.55 1.33 16.31
CA GLU A 389 11.37 0.69 17.36
C GLU A 389 11.28 -0.84 17.26
N GLU A 390 10.06 -1.37 17.05
CA GLU A 390 9.84 -2.80 16.88
C GLU A 390 10.51 -3.34 15.61
N VAL A 391 10.56 -2.57 14.51
CA VAL A 391 11.34 -2.95 13.31
C VAL A 391 12.84 -3.05 13.63
N ARG A 392 13.40 -2.10 14.39
CA ARG A 392 14.82 -2.13 14.78
C ARG A 392 15.12 -3.28 15.74
N ARG A 393 14.28 -3.47 16.77
CA ARG A 393 14.39 -4.53 17.78
C ARG A 393 14.50 -5.91 17.15
N TRP A 394 13.74 -6.14 16.08
CA TRP A 394 13.65 -7.42 15.39
C TRP A 394 14.45 -7.48 14.08
N ARG A 395 15.32 -6.50 13.83
CA ARG A 395 16.19 -6.49 12.66
C ARG A 395 17.14 -7.70 12.71
N PRO A 396 17.20 -8.52 11.65
CA PRO A 396 18.17 -9.60 11.57
C PRO A 396 19.61 -9.08 11.54
N ASP A 397 20.55 -9.89 11.99
CA ASP A 397 21.98 -9.59 11.85
C ASP A 397 22.35 -9.37 10.37
N ARG A 398 23.03 -8.25 10.09
CA ARG A 398 23.38 -7.82 8.72
C ARG A 398 24.37 -8.77 8.06
N ARG A 399 25.31 -9.36 8.81
CA ARG A 399 26.34 -10.25 8.25
C ARG A 399 25.73 -11.59 7.83
N ARG A 400 24.87 -12.15 8.68
CA ARG A 400 24.24 -13.46 8.45
C ARG A 400 23.01 -13.38 7.53
N PHE A 401 22.25 -12.28 7.58
CA PHE A 401 21.00 -12.09 6.80
C PHE A 401 20.94 -10.73 6.08
N PRO A 402 21.89 -10.44 5.18
CA PRO A 402 22.05 -9.12 4.58
C PRO A 402 20.77 -8.62 3.90
N ILE A 403 20.07 -9.48 3.15
CA ILE A 403 18.81 -9.09 2.48
C ILE A 403 17.73 -8.74 3.50
N ALA A 404 17.52 -9.57 4.52
CA ALA A 404 16.43 -9.34 5.48
C ALA A 404 16.72 -8.13 6.40
N ALA A 405 17.99 -7.89 6.72
CA ALA A 405 18.42 -6.70 7.43
C ALA A 405 18.22 -5.44 6.57
N ALA A 406 18.62 -5.48 5.29
CA ALA A 406 18.39 -4.40 4.34
C ALA A 406 16.89 -4.09 4.12
N GLU A 407 16.04 -5.12 4.07
CA GLU A 407 14.59 -4.96 4.02
C GLU A 407 14.05 -4.28 5.29
N ALA A 408 14.60 -4.60 6.46
CA ALA A 408 14.22 -3.97 7.74
C ALA A 408 14.68 -2.51 7.81
N THR A 409 15.90 -2.17 7.36
CA THR A 409 16.36 -0.78 7.24
C THR A 409 15.44 0.02 6.32
N ARG A 410 15.11 -0.53 5.14
CA ARG A 410 14.18 0.10 4.19
C ARG A 410 12.82 0.33 4.84
N SER A 411 12.25 -0.67 5.52
CA SER A 411 10.97 -0.55 6.23
C SER A 411 11.01 0.51 7.34
N PHE A 412 12.10 0.55 8.12
CA PHE A 412 12.31 1.59 9.14
C PHE A 412 12.30 2.98 8.51
N LEU A 413 13.11 3.21 7.47
CA LEU A 413 13.21 4.51 6.79
C LEU A 413 11.89 4.91 6.10
N MET A 414 11.17 3.96 5.50
CA MET A 414 9.85 4.22 4.91
C MET A 414 8.87 4.81 5.94
N LEU A 415 8.79 4.21 7.12
CA LEU A 415 7.92 4.69 8.20
C LEU A 415 8.47 5.99 8.81
N ARG A 416 9.76 6.03 9.14
CA ARG A 416 10.40 7.15 9.83
C ARG A 416 10.36 8.43 9.00
N LEU A 417 10.67 8.37 7.71
CA LEU A 417 10.60 9.53 6.82
C LEU A 417 9.16 9.95 6.56
N ALA A 418 8.21 9.03 6.47
CA ALA A 418 6.79 9.41 6.34
C ALA A 418 6.29 10.20 7.55
N LEU A 419 6.69 9.81 8.77
CA LEU A 419 6.34 10.51 10.00
C LEU A 419 6.96 11.91 10.08
N HIS A 420 8.13 12.12 9.49
CA HIS A 420 8.75 13.46 9.47
C HIS A 420 8.20 14.36 8.37
N LEU A 421 7.94 13.80 7.20
CA LEU A 421 7.67 14.59 6.00
C LEU A 421 6.17 14.81 5.75
N GLY A 422 5.31 13.91 6.26
CA GLY A 422 3.89 13.93 5.98
C GLY A 422 3.54 13.78 4.51
N LEU A 423 4.47 13.31 3.66
CA LEU A 423 4.27 13.22 2.22
C LEU A 423 3.17 12.23 1.84
N ARG A 424 2.46 12.52 0.74
CA ARG A 424 1.58 11.53 0.10
C ARG A 424 2.41 10.33 -0.37
N GLN A 425 1.77 9.16 -0.41
CA GLN A 425 2.37 7.91 -0.86
C GLN A 425 3.15 8.07 -2.18
N LYS A 426 2.59 8.78 -3.18
CA LYS A 426 3.26 9.04 -4.46
C LYS A 426 4.60 9.74 -4.25
N ASN A 427 4.60 10.85 -3.51
CA ASN A 427 5.76 11.71 -3.33
C ASN A 427 6.87 10.98 -2.54
N LEU A 428 6.49 10.21 -1.51
CA LEU A 428 7.44 9.39 -0.77
C LEU A 428 8.01 8.24 -1.60
N ARG A 429 7.16 7.54 -2.37
CA ARG A 429 7.56 6.43 -3.24
C ARG A 429 8.53 6.89 -4.33
N GLN A 430 8.26 8.04 -4.93
CA GLN A 430 9.01 8.58 -6.07
C GLN A 430 10.15 9.51 -5.65
N LEU A 431 10.41 9.69 -4.35
CA LEU A 431 11.51 10.51 -3.88
C LEU A 431 12.83 9.98 -4.46
N LEU A 432 13.61 10.85 -5.10
CA LEU A 432 14.96 10.57 -5.57
C LEU A 432 15.95 10.67 -4.41
N VAL A 433 17.19 10.26 -4.64
CA VAL A 433 18.27 10.45 -3.68
C VAL A 433 19.54 10.94 -4.35
N ALA A 434 20.14 11.98 -3.78
CA ALA A 434 21.50 12.42 -4.06
C ALA A 434 22.39 12.06 -2.85
N PRO A 435 23.28 11.06 -2.96
CA PRO A 435 24.17 10.68 -1.88
C PRO A 435 25.07 11.84 -1.44
N LYS A 436 25.55 11.79 -0.19
CA LYS A 436 26.49 12.78 0.33
C LYS A 436 27.72 12.87 -0.59
N GLY A 437 28.17 14.09 -0.85
CA GLY A 437 29.28 14.38 -1.78
C GLY A 437 28.89 14.44 -3.26
N HIS A 438 27.67 14.10 -3.64
CA HIS A 438 27.17 14.28 -5.01
C HIS A 438 26.45 15.63 -5.15
N SER A 439 26.51 16.22 -6.35
CA SER A 439 25.74 17.42 -6.66
C SER A 439 24.25 17.08 -6.71
N PRO A 440 23.38 17.78 -5.96
CA PRO A 440 21.94 17.56 -6.03
C PRO A 440 21.35 17.85 -7.41
N THR A 441 20.22 17.24 -7.72
CA THR A 441 19.50 17.52 -8.96
C THR A 441 18.98 18.97 -8.95
N PRO A 442 19.17 19.76 -10.03
CA PRO A 442 18.66 21.12 -10.10
C PRO A 442 17.13 21.17 -9.91
N GLU A 443 16.64 22.18 -9.18
CA GLU A 443 15.21 22.31 -8.83
C GLU A 443 14.31 22.33 -10.08
N ARG A 444 14.73 23.00 -11.16
CA ARG A 444 13.99 23.03 -12.45
C ARG A 444 13.83 21.64 -13.09
N GLN A 445 14.83 20.78 -12.93
CA GLN A 445 14.75 19.40 -13.43
C GLN A 445 13.80 18.58 -12.55
N LEU A 446 13.86 18.75 -11.22
CA LEU A 446 12.90 18.14 -10.30
C LEU A 446 11.45 18.58 -10.56
N GLU A 447 11.23 19.86 -10.87
CA GLU A 447 9.93 20.41 -11.29
C GLU A 447 9.40 19.73 -12.56
N SER A 448 10.28 19.57 -13.57
CA SER A 448 9.95 18.90 -14.83
C SER A 448 9.58 17.43 -14.62
N LEU A 449 10.31 16.75 -13.73
CA LEU A 449 10.05 15.36 -13.34
C LEU A 449 8.84 15.22 -12.40
N LYS A 450 8.43 16.31 -11.73
CA LYS A 450 7.45 16.31 -10.63
C LYS A 450 7.83 15.32 -9.51
N ARG A 451 9.12 15.29 -9.16
CA ARG A 451 9.70 14.42 -8.12
C ARG A 451 10.47 15.27 -7.11
N GLY A 452 10.51 14.83 -5.86
CA GLY A 452 11.41 15.39 -4.86
C GLY A 452 12.70 14.59 -4.74
N GLU A 453 13.63 15.07 -3.91
CA GLU A 453 14.94 14.47 -3.69
C GLU A 453 15.34 14.56 -2.21
N LEU A 454 15.84 13.45 -1.66
CA LEU A 454 16.63 13.44 -0.42
C LEU A 454 18.08 13.77 -0.77
N ARG A 455 18.65 14.82 -0.17
CA ARG A 455 19.98 15.32 -0.51
C ARG A 455 20.72 15.84 0.71
N TRP A 456 22.04 15.90 0.65
CA TRP A 456 22.84 16.49 1.72
C TRP A 456 22.95 18.01 1.56
N SER A 457 22.54 18.78 2.58
CA SER A 457 22.85 20.21 2.68
C SER A 457 24.23 20.37 3.32
N ALA A 458 25.23 20.75 2.52
CA ALA A 458 26.55 21.07 3.04
C ALA A 458 26.54 22.31 3.96
N ARG A 459 25.64 23.26 3.68
CA ARG A 459 25.46 24.49 4.46
C ARG A 459 24.96 24.18 5.88
N ASP A 460 23.94 23.34 5.98
CA ASP A 460 23.26 23.05 7.25
C ASP A 460 23.79 21.77 7.92
N THR A 461 24.75 21.10 7.27
CA THR A 461 25.32 19.81 7.70
C THR A 461 24.25 18.76 8.01
N ALA A 462 23.21 18.73 7.17
CA ALA A 462 22.00 17.98 7.43
C ALA A 462 21.43 17.34 6.16
N TRP A 463 20.73 16.22 6.32
CA TRP A 463 19.91 15.66 5.26
C TRP A 463 18.68 16.55 5.03
N GLU A 464 18.50 17.03 3.81
CA GLU A 464 17.36 17.84 3.38
C GLU A 464 16.46 17.02 2.44
N VAL A 465 15.15 17.14 2.60
CA VAL A 465 14.19 16.73 1.58
C VAL A 465 13.65 17.96 0.88
N LEU A 466 13.90 18.06 -0.42
CA LEU A 466 13.30 19.07 -1.29
C LEU A 466 12.25 18.42 -2.19
N VAL A 467 11.06 19.01 -2.23
CA VAL A 467 10.00 18.60 -3.17
C VAL A 467 9.43 19.85 -3.86
N PRO A 468 9.53 19.97 -5.19
CA PRO A 468 8.98 21.13 -5.89
C PRO A 468 7.46 21.19 -5.74
N ALA A 469 6.90 22.41 -5.68
CA ALA A 469 5.45 22.60 -5.55
C ALA A 469 4.66 21.84 -6.62
N ALA A 470 5.17 21.82 -7.86
CA ALA A 470 4.57 21.13 -9.01
C ALA A 470 4.41 19.60 -8.84
N ALA A 471 5.10 18.98 -7.86
CA ALA A 471 4.92 17.57 -7.52
C ALA A 471 3.69 17.31 -6.64
N PHE A 472 3.15 18.32 -5.96
CA PHE A 472 1.99 18.19 -5.10
C PHE A 472 0.68 18.39 -5.85
N LYS A 473 -0.35 17.60 -5.52
CA LYS A 473 -1.74 17.79 -6.01
C LYS A 473 -2.26 19.21 -5.70
N ASN A 474 -1.80 19.79 -4.59
CA ASN A 474 -2.24 21.10 -4.10
C ASN A 474 -1.20 22.20 -4.41
N ALA A 475 -0.45 22.08 -5.52
CA ALA A 475 0.61 23.03 -5.89
C ALA A 475 0.16 24.51 -5.89
N GLY A 476 -1.12 24.76 -6.19
CA GLY A 476 -1.71 26.10 -6.20
C GLY A 476 -2.26 26.59 -4.85
N SER A 477 -2.12 25.81 -3.77
CA SER A 477 -2.59 26.24 -2.45
C SER A 477 -1.72 27.35 -1.86
N THR A 478 -2.29 28.08 -0.91
CA THR A 478 -1.60 29.14 -0.15
C THR A 478 -0.40 28.64 0.64
N PHE A 479 -0.32 27.33 0.90
CA PHE A 479 0.84 26.70 1.55
C PHE A 479 2.12 26.87 0.73
N PHE A 480 2.06 26.59 -0.57
CA PHE A 480 3.26 26.59 -1.40
C PHE A 480 3.65 28.00 -1.84
N ARG A 481 2.69 28.88 -2.17
CA ARG A 481 2.97 30.18 -2.80
C ARG A 481 3.99 30.11 -3.95
N LYS A 482 4.00 28.99 -4.69
CA LYS A 482 4.98 28.59 -5.74
C LYS A 482 6.41 28.26 -5.25
N SER A 483 6.66 28.21 -3.95
CA SER A 483 7.92 27.75 -3.37
C SER A 483 7.95 26.23 -3.18
N PRO A 484 9.12 25.58 -3.27
CA PRO A 484 9.27 24.15 -2.98
C PRO A 484 9.03 23.88 -1.49
N PHE A 485 8.58 22.66 -1.17
CA PHE A 485 8.70 22.12 0.18
C PHE A 485 10.16 21.79 0.46
N ARG A 486 10.66 22.27 1.59
CA ARG A 486 12.01 21.98 2.10
C ARG A 486 11.91 21.62 3.57
N LEU A 487 12.51 20.49 3.95
CA LEU A 487 12.61 20.08 5.34
C LEU A 487 14.00 19.52 5.62
N LEU A 488 14.70 20.11 6.59
CA LEU A 488 15.90 19.52 7.18
C LEU A 488 15.46 18.41 8.13
N LEU A 489 15.98 17.21 7.92
CA LEU A 489 15.71 16.06 8.77
C LEU A 489 16.53 16.18 10.05
N PRO A 490 15.91 16.07 11.24
CA PRO A 490 16.66 16.07 12.48
C PRO A 490 17.38 14.73 12.67
N ASP A 491 18.63 14.77 13.11
CA ASP A 491 19.37 13.54 13.46
C ASP A 491 18.99 13.05 14.86
N LEU A 492 17.79 12.49 14.96
CA LEU A 492 17.24 11.92 16.20
C LEU A 492 17.07 10.42 16.07
N ASP A 493 17.47 9.70 17.12
CA ASP A 493 17.45 8.24 17.23
C ASP A 493 18.34 7.52 16.18
N GLY A 494 19.42 8.17 15.73
CA GLY A 494 20.37 7.62 14.75
C GLY A 494 19.86 7.62 13.31
N LEU A 495 19.00 8.59 12.95
CA LEU A 495 18.41 8.66 11.61
C LEU A 495 19.48 8.76 10.52
N TYR A 496 20.53 9.56 10.73
CA TYR A 496 21.55 9.77 9.71
C TYR A 496 22.33 8.49 9.46
N GLU A 497 22.70 7.76 10.51
CA GLU A 497 23.37 6.46 10.39
C GLU A 497 22.52 5.45 9.60
N GLU A 498 21.21 5.40 9.85
CA GLU A 498 20.29 4.51 9.12
C GLU A 498 20.16 4.90 7.65
N ILE A 499 20.13 6.20 7.33
CA ILE A 499 20.15 6.69 5.93
C ILE A 499 21.47 6.30 5.26
N GLU A 500 22.60 6.64 5.86
CA GLU A 500 23.93 6.38 5.30
C GLU A 500 24.17 4.88 5.11
N THR A 501 23.84 4.06 6.10
CA THR A 501 23.95 2.59 6.00
C THR A 501 23.09 2.06 4.85
N TYR A 502 21.87 2.58 4.73
CA TYR A 502 20.97 2.17 3.67
C TYR A 502 21.53 2.50 2.29
N LEU A 503 21.99 3.74 2.10
CA LEU A 503 22.54 4.22 0.83
C LEU A 503 23.87 3.53 0.47
N ALA A 504 24.76 3.34 1.44
CA ALA A 504 26.09 2.81 1.19
C ALA A 504 26.13 1.29 0.94
N SER A 505 25.23 0.51 1.56
CA SER A 505 25.32 -0.96 1.55
C SER A 505 24.01 -1.69 1.26
N ASP A 506 22.93 -1.36 1.97
CA ASP A 506 21.68 -2.13 1.88
C ASP A 506 21.03 -2.01 0.50
N ARG A 507 21.10 -0.84 -0.13
CA ARG A 507 20.59 -0.66 -1.50
C ARG A 507 21.21 -1.64 -2.49
N ALA A 508 22.54 -1.76 -2.48
CA ALA A 508 23.25 -2.68 -3.36
C ALA A 508 22.83 -4.14 -3.12
N VAL A 509 22.64 -4.53 -1.86
CA VAL A 509 22.14 -5.86 -1.46
C VAL A 509 20.73 -6.12 -2.02
N LEU A 510 19.84 -5.12 -1.97
CA LEU A 510 18.48 -5.25 -2.49
C LEU A 510 18.43 -5.30 -4.03
N LEU A 511 19.31 -4.55 -4.71
CA LEU A 511 19.38 -4.49 -6.16
C LEU A 511 20.00 -5.75 -6.78
N LYS A 512 20.89 -6.45 -6.08
CA LYS A 512 21.59 -7.66 -6.56
C LYS A 512 22.27 -7.45 -7.93
N GLY A 513 23.00 -6.34 -8.06
CA GLY A 513 23.74 -5.99 -9.28
C GLY A 513 22.87 -5.50 -10.44
N ARG A 514 21.58 -5.24 -10.23
CA ARG A 514 20.71 -4.56 -11.21
C ARG A 514 20.93 -3.05 -11.16
N GLU A 515 20.62 -2.39 -12.27
CA GLU A 515 20.71 -0.93 -12.39
C GLU A 515 19.91 -0.21 -11.29
N ASP A 516 20.51 0.82 -10.71
CA ASP A 516 19.88 1.64 -9.68
C ASP A 516 18.96 2.68 -10.33
N PRO A 517 17.64 2.69 -10.04
CA PRO A 517 16.72 3.66 -10.63
C PRO A 517 16.82 5.08 -10.07
N GLY A 518 17.70 5.35 -9.09
CA GLY A 518 17.86 6.64 -8.42
C GLY A 518 16.76 7.00 -7.42
N SER A 519 15.66 6.23 -7.37
CA SER A 519 14.62 6.37 -6.35
C SER A 519 15.15 5.96 -4.97
N LEU A 520 14.82 6.73 -3.92
CA LEU A 520 15.24 6.47 -2.55
C LEU A 520 14.81 5.08 -2.06
N PHE A 521 13.62 4.59 -2.37
CA PHE A 521 13.23 3.24 -1.97
C PHE A 521 13.26 2.28 -3.15
N VAL A 522 14.00 1.17 -3.01
CA VAL A 522 14.09 0.12 -4.04
C VAL A 522 13.50 -1.21 -3.56
N LYS A 523 12.87 -1.94 -4.48
CA LYS A 523 12.37 -3.30 -4.25
C LYS A 523 13.54 -4.27 -4.07
N THR A 524 13.28 -5.33 -3.33
CA THR A 524 14.18 -6.49 -3.29
C THR A 524 14.08 -7.24 -4.62
N MET A 525 15.14 -7.22 -5.42
CA MET A 525 15.12 -7.81 -6.76
C MET A 525 15.04 -9.34 -6.72
N LYS A 526 14.16 -9.86 -7.57
CA LYS A 526 13.93 -11.29 -7.83
C LYS A 526 14.05 -11.54 -9.34
N ALA A 527 14.23 -12.80 -9.74
CA ALA A 527 14.43 -13.18 -11.14
C ALA A 527 13.31 -12.68 -12.08
N ASN A 528 12.06 -12.60 -11.60
CA ASN A 528 10.90 -12.15 -12.36
C ASN A 528 10.58 -10.65 -12.21
N CYS A 529 11.40 -9.87 -11.51
CA CYS A 529 11.18 -8.43 -11.37
C CYS A 529 11.78 -7.68 -12.56
N VAL A 530 10.94 -6.93 -13.27
CA VAL A 530 11.34 -6.11 -14.42
C VAL A 530 12.08 -4.83 -13.96
N SER A 531 11.54 -4.13 -12.96
CA SER A 531 12.11 -2.88 -12.42
C SER A 531 12.35 -2.99 -10.92
N ALA A 532 13.35 -2.26 -10.40
CA ALA A 532 13.62 -2.08 -8.97
C ALA A 532 12.80 -0.95 -8.33
N GLU A 533 12.29 -0.01 -9.13
CA GLU A 533 11.47 1.11 -8.63
C GLU A 533 10.10 0.62 -8.16
N TYR A 534 9.60 1.19 -7.08
CA TYR A 534 8.26 0.87 -6.59
C TYR A 534 7.18 1.54 -7.46
N ASP A 535 6.13 0.77 -7.79
CA ASP A 535 4.83 1.29 -8.23
C ASP A 535 3.87 1.44 -7.04
N SER A 536 2.64 1.92 -7.28
CA SER A 536 1.62 2.11 -6.22
C SER A 536 1.33 0.83 -5.44
N THR A 537 0.99 -0.25 -6.14
CA THR A 537 0.59 -1.51 -5.52
C THR A 537 1.72 -2.17 -4.73
N PRO A 538 2.96 -2.34 -5.29
CA PRO A 538 4.04 -2.94 -4.53
C PRO A 538 4.50 -2.09 -3.33
N PHE A 539 4.44 -0.75 -3.42
CA PHE A 539 4.79 0.12 -2.29
C PHE A 539 3.77 0.00 -1.16
N TYR A 540 2.49 0.01 -1.49
CA TYR A 540 1.41 -0.25 -0.54
C TYR A 540 1.57 -1.62 0.13
N GLN A 541 1.90 -2.66 -0.64
CA GLN A 541 2.13 -3.99 -0.10
C GLN A 541 3.35 -4.06 0.83
N ALA A 542 4.47 -3.42 0.47
CA ALA A 542 5.65 -3.36 1.33
C ALA A 542 5.37 -2.66 2.66
N TRP A 543 4.62 -1.56 2.61
CA TRP A 543 4.14 -0.85 3.79
C TRP A 543 3.25 -1.74 4.66
N ARG A 544 2.20 -2.30 4.06
CA ARG A 544 1.23 -3.16 4.73
C ARG A 544 1.90 -4.37 5.38
N LEU A 545 2.86 -5.02 4.71
CA LEU A 545 3.63 -6.13 5.28
C LEU A 545 4.47 -5.71 6.48
N THR A 546 5.01 -4.49 6.47
CA THR A 546 5.73 -3.92 7.62
C THR A 546 4.78 -3.76 8.81
N ILE A 547 3.58 -3.21 8.59
CA ILE A 547 2.55 -3.06 9.63
C ILE A 547 2.05 -4.40 10.14
N GLU A 548 1.74 -5.34 9.25
CA GLU A 548 1.33 -6.69 9.61
C GLU A 548 2.37 -7.35 10.53
N ARG A 549 3.65 -7.20 10.21
CA ARG A 549 4.76 -7.84 10.91
C ARG A 549 5.14 -7.16 12.23
N HIS A 550 5.26 -5.84 12.25
CA HIS A 550 5.82 -5.09 13.37
C HIS A 550 4.84 -4.12 14.02
N GLY A 551 3.77 -3.73 13.33
CA GLY A 551 2.78 -2.81 13.86
C GLY A 551 1.78 -3.50 14.78
N ILE A 552 1.18 -4.60 14.31
CA ILE A 552 0.08 -5.27 15.01
C ILE A 552 0.64 -6.14 16.14
N PHE A 553 0.28 -5.81 17.39
CA PHE A 553 0.64 -6.62 18.54
C PHE A 553 -0.06 -7.99 18.48
N ASN A 554 0.73 -9.06 18.59
CA ASN A 554 0.29 -10.43 18.59
C ASN A 554 0.41 -11.02 20.01
N PRO A 555 -0.72 -11.24 20.72
CA PRO A 555 -0.71 -11.66 22.12
C PRO A 555 -0.13 -13.07 22.31
N TYR A 556 -0.12 -13.91 21.28
CA TYR A 556 0.42 -15.27 21.35
C TYR A 556 1.94 -15.32 21.21
N THR A 557 2.56 -14.27 20.69
CA THR A 557 4.02 -14.22 20.46
C THR A 557 4.71 -13.10 21.24
N GLY A 558 3.97 -12.12 21.76
CA GLY A 558 4.51 -10.90 22.36
C GLY A 558 5.21 -9.97 21.37
N ARG A 559 5.11 -10.24 20.06
CA ARG A 559 5.70 -9.43 18.98
C ARG A 559 4.69 -8.42 18.45
N GLY A 560 5.18 -7.32 17.88
CA GLY A 560 4.38 -6.22 17.35
C GLY A 560 4.22 -5.10 18.36
N ALA A 561 3.93 -3.89 17.88
CA ALA A 561 4.02 -2.69 18.71
C ALA A 561 2.71 -2.27 19.39
N ILE A 562 1.56 -2.40 18.72
CA ILE A 562 0.31 -1.73 19.13
C ILE A 562 -0.85 -2.72 19.17
N ALA A 563 -1.51 -2.81 20.33
CA ALA A 563 -2.71 -3.63 20.52
C ALA A 563 -3.91 -3.05 19.76
N GLY A 564 -4.71 -3.92 19.14
CA GLY A 564 -5.90 -3.54 18.37
C GLY A 564 -5.62 -2.89 17.01
N LEU A 565 -4.36 -2.65 16.64
CA LEU A 565 -4.00 -2.11 15.34
C LEU A 565 -4.41 -3.07 14.21
N LEU A 566 -4.96 -2.53 13.11
CA LEU A 566 -5.27 -3.33 11.92
C LEU A 566 -4.34 -2.99 10.76
N PRO A 567 -4.21 -3.89 9.77
CA PRO A 567 -3.40 -3.63 8.60
C PRO A 567 -3.87 -2.38 7.84
N HIS A 568 -2.92 -1.51 7.50
CA HIS A 568 -3.21 -0.25 6.82
C HIS A 568 -2.06 0.17 5.88
N GLY A 569 -2.30 1.23 5.11
CA GLY A 569 -1.38 1.74 4.09
C GLY A 569 -0.71 3.07 4.46
N PRO A 570 0.20 3.57 3.60
CA PRO A 570 0.97 4.79 3.84
C PRO A 570 0.14 6.06 4.05
N HIS A 571 -1.08 6.12 3.48
CA HIS A 571 -1.93 7.30 3.65
C HIS A 571 -2.27 7.56 5.12
N ASN A 572 -2.43 6.50 5.90
CA ASN A 572 -2.82 6.59 7.31
C ASN A 572 -1.76 7.25 8.20
N VAL A 573 -0.49 7.34 7.78
CA VAL A 573 0.51 8.14 8.51
C VAL A 573 0.20 9.63 8.46
N ARG A 574 -0.36 10.11 7.34
CA ARG A 574 -0.81 11.50 7.26
C ARG A 574 -1.95 11.76 8.24
N ASP A 575 -2.85 10.80 8.39
CA ASP A 575 -3.93 10.89 9.37
C ASP A 575 -3.40 10.99 10.81
N VAL A 576 -2.39 10.19 11.12
CA VAL A 576 -1.69 10.22 12.41
C VAL A 576 -1.03 11.57 12.65
N LEU A 577 -0.33 12.13 11.65
CA LEU A 577 0.34 13.42 11.77
C LEU A 577 -0.63 14.58 11.94
N ALA A 578 -1.65 14.66 11.07
CA ALA A 578 -2.67 15.70 11.15
C ALA A 578 -3.39 15.65 12.50
N THR A 579 -3.77 14.43 12.96
CA THR A 579 -4.43 14.25 14.25
C THR A 579 -3.51 14.58 15.41
N HIS A 580 -2.23 14.18 15.37
CA HIS A 580 -1.28 14.50 16.43
C HIS A 580 -1.09 16.02 16.57
N VAL A 581 -0.78 16.72 15.48
CA VAL A 581 -0.61 18.18 15.51
C VAL A 581 -1.91 18.86 15.94
N LEU A 582 -3.06 18.40 15.47
CA LEU A 582 -4.36 18.93 15.89
C LEU A 582 -4.62 18.73 17.40
N LYS A 583 -4.29 17.56 17.95
CA LYS A 583 -4.41 17.27 19.38
C LYS A 583 -3.40 18.03 20.25
N GLN A 584 -2.24 18.40 19.72
CA GLN A 584 -1.23 19.13 20.48
C GLN A 584 -1.45 20.64 20.44
N THR A 585 -1.99 21.17 19.33
CA THR A 585 -2.02 22.61 19.06
C THR A 585 -3.43 23.19 19.02
N GLY A 586 -4.45 22.35 18.83
CA GLY A 586 -5.82 22.79 18.54
C GLY A 586 -6.00 23.50 17.19
N SER A 587 -4.93 23.65 16.38
CA SER A 587 -4.92 24.46 15.17
C SER A 587 -5.07 23.63 13.90
N TYR A 588 -6.16 23.87 13.17
CA TYR A 588 -6.36 23.28 11.84
C TYR A 588 -5.29 23.72 10.84
N GLU A 589 -4.76 24.94 10.99
CA GLU A 589 -3.73 25.48 10.11
C GLU A 589 -2.38 24.78 10.30
N GLN A 590 -1.93 24.64 11.55
CA GLN A 590 -0.68 23.91 11.84
C GLN A 590 -0.79 22.44 11.43
N ALA A 591 -1.94 21.81 11.68
CA ALA A 591 -2.19 20.44 11.24
C ALA A 591 -2.20 20.31 9.71
N SER A 592 -2.67 21.33 8.98
CA SER A 592 -2.65 21.31 7.52
C SER A 592 -1.23 21.44 6.95
N TYR A 593 -0.35 22.19 7.61
CA TYR A 593 1.07 22.29 7.26
C TYR A 593 1.82 20.97 7.41
N ALA A 594 1.51 20.21 8.47
CA ALA A 594 2.12 18.90 8.73
C ALA A 594 1.91 17.89 7.59
N ILE A 595 0.85 18.05 6.79
CA ILE A 595 0.52 17.17 5.67
C ILE A 595 0.36 17.90 4.32
N GLN A 596 0.78 19.17 4.24
CA GLN A 596 0.71 19.97 3.00
C GLN A 596 -0.70 20.00 2.38
N ASP A 597 -1.72 20.18 3.22
CA ASP A 597 -3.13 20.29 2.84
C ASP A 597 -3.75 21.63 3.30
N THR A 598 -5.05 21.82 3.08
CA THR A 598 -5.75 23.04 3.49
C THR A 598 -6.43 22.88 4.86
N PRO A 599 -6.56 23.97 5.65
CA PRO A 599 -7.24 23.92 6.95
C PRO A 599 -8.69 23.41 6.86
N SER A 600 -9.41 23.74 5.78
CA SER A 600 -10.77 23.28 5.52
C SER A 600 -10.87 21.76 5.41
N THR A 601 -9.94 21.14 4.69
CA THR A 601 -9.83 19.68 4.58
C THR A 601 -9.53 19.05 5.93
N ILE A 602 -8.71 19.71 6.77
CA ILE A 602 -8.45 19.18 8.12
C ILE A 602 -9.71 19.22 8.98
N ALA A 603 -10.44 20.33 8.97
CA ALA A 603 -11.67 20.49 9.76
C ALA A 603 -12.72 19.43 9.38
N GLU A 604 -12.91 19.18 8.08
CA GLU A 604 -13.85 18.18 7.57
C GLU A 604 -13.49 16.75 8.02
N HIS A 605 -12.20 16.37 7.93
CA HIS A 605 -11.80 14.97 8.14
C HIS A 605 -11.35 14.63 9.57
N TYR A 606 -10.70 15.56 10.27
CA TYR A 606 -10.07 15.31 11.57
C TYR A 606 -10.71 16.07 12.72
N GLY A 607 -11.68 16.96 12.46
CA GLY A 607 -12.34 17.76 13.50
C GLY A 607 -12.90 16.94 14.66
N ARG A 608 -13.30 15.68 14.40
CA ARG A 608 -13.80 14.74 15.41
C ARG A 608 -12.77 14.28 16.45
N PHE A 609 -11.48 14.47 16.19
CA PHE A 609 -10.39 14.09 17.11
C PHE A 609 -9.84 15.27 17.92
N LEU A 610 -10.43 16.45 17.75
CA LEU A 610 -10.11 17.62 18.56
C LEU A 610 -10.47 17.33 20.02
N PRO A 611 -9.57 17.60 20.99
CA PRO A 611 -9.89 17.42 22.40
C PRO A 611 -11.16 18.19 22.79
N GLN A 612 -12.02 17.57 23.60
CA GLN A 612 -13.30 18.15 24.02
C GLN A 612 -13.10 19.42 24.87
N ASP A 613 -11.94 19.57 25.49
CA ASP A 613 -11.63 20.65 26.42
C ASP A 613 -10.78 21.77 25.79
N LYS A 614 -11.35 22.44 24.77
CA LYS A 614 -10.69 23.59 24.11
C LYS A 614 -10.36 24.71 25.10
N ALA A 615 -11.14 24.83 26.17
CA ALA A 615 -10.95 25.82 27.22
C ALA A 615 -9.68 25.53 28.03
N ALA A 616 -9.39 24.27 28.36
CA ALA A 616 -8.14 23.89 29.03
C ALA A 616 -6.88 24.19 28.19
N MET A 617 -6.92 23.97 26.87
CA MET A 617 -5.82 24.33 25.97
C MET A 617 -5.59 25.85 25.89
N ALA A 618 -6.68 26.62 25.76
CA ALA A 618 -6.60 28.08 25.79
C ALA A 618 -6.07 28.58 27.14
N ALA A 619 -6.52 27.98 28.25
CA ALA A 619 -6.04 28.29 29.58
C ALA A 619 -4.55 28.01 29.75
N GLN A 620 -3.98 26.93 29.20
CA GLN A 620 -2.54 26.67 29.23
C GLN A 620 -1.73 27.78 28.54
N VAL A 621 -2.18 28.26 27.38
CA VAL A 621 -1.51 29.36 26.66
C VAL A 621 -1.63 30.67 27.43
N LEU A 622 -2.81 30.98 27.97
CA LEU A 622 -3.02 32.16 28.82
C LEU A 622 -2.18 32.08 30.10
N ASN A 623 -2.01 30.89 30.67
CA ASN A 623 -1.23 30.66 31.88
C ASN A 623 0.27 30.76 31.71
N GLN A 624 0.80 30.63 30.49
CA GLN A 624 2.23 30.88 30.22
C GLN A 624 2.63 32.33 30.51
N VAL A 625 1.71 33.29 30.39
CA VAL A 625 1.98 34.71 30.69
C VAL A 625 2.11 34.96 32.19
N TRP A 626 1.49 34.11 33.02
CA TRP A 626 1.53 34.21 34.48
C TRP A 626 2.68 33.40 35.11
N ALA A 627 3.45 32.64 34.31
CA ALA A 627 4.55 31.79 34.78
C ALA A 627 5.92 32.51 34.80
N VAL A 628 5.91 33.85 34.80
CA VAL A 628 7.11 34.72 34.86
C VAL A 628 7.62 34.87 36.28
#